data_AF-A0A6M7WRQ8-F1
#
_entry.id   AF-A0A6M7WRQ8-F1
#
_cell.length_a   1.000
_cell.length_b   1.000
_cell.length_c   1.000
_cell.angle_alpha   90.00
_cell.angle_beta   90.00
_cell.angle_gamma   90.00
#
_symmetry.space_group_name_H-M   'P 1'
#
loop_
_entity.id
_entity.type
_entity.pdbx_description
1 polymer ?
#
loop_
_entity_poly.entity_id
_entity_poly.type
_entity_poly.pdbx_seq_one_letter_code
_entity_poly.pdbx_strand_id
1 'polypeptide(L)' 'MTTASVSLGASVSSQSRFMQLALAALLGTFIIGFVGFSHIDAVHNAGHDNRHSMAFPCH' A
#
# COMPACT_ATOMS: atom_id res chain seq x y z
N MET A 1 9.49 6.82 -39.72
CA MET A 1 10.22 6.15 -38.62
C MET A 1 9.17 5.61 -37.66
N THR A 2 8.87 4.32 -37.72
CA THR A 2 7.83 3.68 -36.89
C THR A 2 8.49 2.97 -35.72
N THR A 3 8.31 3.48 -34.51
CA THR A 3 8.74 2.83 -33.27
C THR A 3 7.75 1.74 -32.90
N ALA A 4 8.22 0.49 -32.82
CA ALA A 4 7.43 -0.60 -32.25
C ALA A 4 7.59 -0.59 -30.72
N SER A 5 6.48 -0.49 -29.99
CA SER A 5 6.44 -0.62 -28.54
C SER A 5 6.36 -2.09 -28.16
N VAL A 6 7.39 -2.63 -27.50
CA VAL A 6 7.34 -4.00 -26.96
C VAL A 6 6.72 -3.91 -25.57
N SER A 7 5.52 -4.47 -25.40
CA SER A 7 4.92 -4.65 -24.08
C SER A 7 5.63 -5.79 -23.36
N LEU A 8 6.50 -5.47 -22.40
CA LEU A 8 7.05 -6.43 -21.45
C LEU A 8 6.02 -6.72 -20.35
N GLY A 9 4.92 -7.38 -20.71
CA GLY A 9 3.97 -7.93 -19.76
C GLY A 9 4.49 -9.27 -19.23
N ALA A 10 4.95 -9.32 -17.98
CA ALA A 10 5.17 -10.59 -17.32
C ALA A 10 3.81 -11.28 -17.09
N SER A 11 3.66 -12.52 -17.55
CA SER A 11 2.46 -13.32 -17.25
C SER A 11 2.42 -13.66 -15.76
N VAL A 12 1.59 -12.94 -15.02
CA VAL A 12 1.31 -13.22 -13.60
C VAL A 12 0.14 -14.19 -13.54
N SER A 13 0.37 -15.37 -12.95
CA SER A 13 -0.72 -16.33 -12.76
C SER A 13 -1.80 -15.78 -11.82
N SER A 14 -3.06 -16.19 -11.98
CA SER A 14 -4.14 -15.80 -11.07
C SER A 14 -3.82 -16.12 -9.60
N GLN A 15 -3.11 -17.23 -9.36
CA GLN A 15 -2.64 -17.63 -8.04
C GLN A 15 -1.61 -16.64 -7.48
N SER A 16 -0.63 -16.22 -8.30
CA SER A 16 0.36 -15.20 -7.93
C SER A 16 -0.33 -13.87 -7.59
N ARG A 17 -1.31 -13.45 -8.40
CA ARG A 17 -2.07 -12.22 -8.17
C ARG A 17 -2.87 -12.28 -6.88
N PHE A 18 -3.52 -13.41 -6.60
CA PHE A 18 -4.23 -13.61 -5.33
C PHE A 18 -3.28 -13.51 -4.13
N MET A 19 -2.12 -14.16 -4.21
CA MET A 19 -1.12 -14.11 -3.14
C MET A 19 -0.64 -12.67 -2.90
N GLN A 20 -0.37 -11.91 -3.95
CA GLN A 20 0.03 -10.50 -3.85
C GLN A 20 -1.05 -9.66 -3.15
N LEU A 21 -2.32 -9.84 -3.53
CA LEU A 21 -3.45 -9.13 -2.91
C LEU A 21 -3.63 -9.53 -1.44
N ALA A 22 -3.51 -10.82 -1.12
CA ALA A 22 -3.61 -11.33 0.24
C ALA A 22 -2.51 -10.76 1.14
N LEU A 23 -1.25 -10.74 0.67
CA LEU A 23 -0.14 -10.15 1.40
C LEU A 23 -0.30 -8.64 1.58
N ALA A 24 -0.77 -7.94 0.54
CA ALA A 24 -1.05 -6.51 0.63
C ALA A 24 -2.17 -6.22 1.66
N ALA A 25 -3.24 -7.01 1.66
CA ALA A 25 -4.34 -6.88 2.62
C ALA A 25 -3.88 -7.19 4.05
N LEU A 26 -3.07 -8.24 4.24
CA LEU A 26 -2.47 -8.58 5.52
C LEU A 26 -1.59 -7.46 6.03
N LEU A 27 -0.71 -6.91 5.19
CA LEU A 27 0.17 -5.80 5.56
C LEU A 27 -0.64 -4.56 5.93
N GLY A 28 -1.64 -4.18 5.12
CA GLY A 28 -2.49 -3.04 5.40
C GLY A 28 -3.24 -3.19 6.73
N THR A 29 -3.83 -4.36 6.96
CA THR A 29 -4.54 -4.66 8.23
C THR A 29 -3.58 -4.64 9.41
N PHE A 30 -2.36 -5.17 9.25
CA PHE A 30 -1.32 -5.14 10.27
C PHE A 30 -0.94 -3.70 10.64
N ILE A 31 -0.69 -2.84 9.66
CA ILE A 31 -0.32 -1.44 9.91
C ILE A 31 -1.44 -0.71 10.66
N ILE A 32 -2.69 -0.84 10.19
CA ILE A 32 -3.85 -0.19 10.83
C ILE A 32 -4.02 -0.66 12.27
N GLY A 33 -3.97 -1.98 12.50
CA GLY A 33 -4.09 -2.56 13.84
C GLY A 33 -2.92 -2.16 14.75
N PHE A 34 -1.69 -2.26 14.27
CA PHE A 34 -0.50 -1.94 15.04
C PHE A 34 -0.47 -0.48 15.47
N VAL A 35 -0.64 0.45 14.53
CA VAL A 35 -0.63 1.90 14.83
C VAL A 35 -1.84 2.28 15.68
N GLY A 36 -3.03 1.77 15.34
CA GLY A 36 -4.29 2.11 16.03
C GLY A 36 -4.36 1.63 17.49
N PHE A 37 -3.71 0.51 17.82
CA PHE A 37 -3.70 -0.04 19.19
C PHE A 37 -2.34 0.08 19.88
N SER A 38 -1.39 0.81 19.30
CA SER A 38 -0.07 1.04 19.89
C SER A 38 -0.20 1.77 21.23
N HIS A 39 0.47 1.27 22.26
CA HIS A 39 0.70 2.00 23.52
C HIS A 39 1.85 3.01 23.42
N ILE A 40 2.58 3.02 22.30
CA ILE A 40 3.67 3.96 22.07
C ILE A 40 3.06 5.20 21.42
N ASP A 41 2.93 6.29 22.19
CA ASP A 41 2.31 7.55 21.75
C ASP A 41 2.88 8.06 20.43
N ALA A 42 4.21 7.96 20.23
CA ALA A 42 4.87 8.38 19.00
C ALA A 42 4.34 7.65 17.75
N VAL A 43 4.07 6.35 17.85
CA VAL A 43 3.57 5.53 16.73
C VAL A 43 2.11 5.86 16.44
N HIS A 44 1.27 5.98 17.49
CA HIS A 44 -0.13 6.34 17.33
C HIS A 44 -0.29 7.75 16.75
N ASN A 45 0.51 8.71 17.23
CA ASN A 45 0.53 10.08 16.73
C ASN A 45 1.02 10.14 15.28
N ALA A 46 2.04 9.36 14.87
CA ALA A 46 2.40 9.26 13.46
C ALA A 46 1.24 8.75 12.58
N GLY A 47 0.39 7.87 13.13
CA GLY A 47 -0.88 7.47 12.54
C GLY A 47 -1.87 8.63 12.36
N HIS A 48 -1.96 9.51 13.35
CA HIS A 48 -2.84 10.68 13.32
C HIS A 48 -2.30 11.77 12.37
N ASP A 49 -0.99 11.94 12.30
CA ASP A 49 -0.33 12.96 11.48
C ASP A 49 -0.39 12.60 10.00
N ASN A 50 -0.24 11.32 9.63
CA ASN A 50 -0.37 10.91 8.23
C ASN A 50 -1.77 11.19 7.70
N ARG A 51 -2.86 10.90 8.45
CA ARG A 51 -4.22 11.16 7.95
C ARG A 51 -4.50 12.65 7.74
N HIS A 52 -3.90 13.52 8.56
CA HIS A 52 -3.99 14.96 8.38
C HIS A 52 -3.20 15.41 7.14
N SER A 53 -2.05 14.79 6.88
CA SER A 53 -1.20 15.06 5.71
C SER A 53 -1.83 14.57 4.40
N MET A 54 -2.54 13.43 4.43
CA MET A 54 -3.26 12.85 3.28
C MET A 54 -4.51 13.65 2.89
N ALA A 55 -4.96 14.59 3.73
CA ALA A 55 -6.08 15.50 3.45
C ALA A 55 -5.64 16.82 2.80
N PHE A 56 -4.34 17.08 2.67
CA PHE A 56 -3.85 18.22 1.88
C PHE A 56 -3.85 17.86 0.39
N PRO A 57 -4.31 18.75 -0.51
CA PRO A 57 -4.49 18.43 -1.91
C PRO A 57 -3.15 18.13 -2.58
N CYS A 58 -2.98 16.88 -3.01
CA CYS A 58 -2.01 16.49 -4.01
C CYS A 58 -2.53 17.04 -5.36
N HIS A 59 -2.16 18.27 -5.71
CA HIS A 59 -2.07 18.66 -7.11
C HIS A 59 -0.80 18.04 -7.70
#